data_AF-A0A7V2JYN9-F1
#
_entry.id   AF-A0A7V2JYN9-F1
#
_cell.length_a   1.000
_cell.length_b   1.000
_cell.length_c   1.000
_cell.angle_alpha   90.00
_cell.angle_beta   90.00
_cell.angle_gamma   90.00
#
_symmetry.space_group_name_H-M   'P 1'
#
loop_
_entity.id
_entity.type
_entity.pdbx_description
1 polymer ?
#
loop_
_entity_poly.entity_id
_entity_poly.type
_entity_poly.pdbx_seq_one_letter_code
_entity_poly.pdbx_strand_id
1 'polypeptide(L)'
;LLYRSNPLRRLPASRVTISFVVGMLAVIPVLLIKRALPLPEGPSLFTSFVSAGMIEEGVKFALMAVTIWRFPFPDLAEPLDVAIYFGILGVGFGIYEDFSYLFSGTYSVWKAGDIGQFHRALQVLVMARAFPGHILFDSLAGFLVGHARFRADNGARVWWITCAFLLAVALHGSFNLIAVHGGSIPLLTYVAVLVGAFLHLRRRALESSPFAATIAYIKGEKHDWRYQHAPAEYLFADGFSWPGSPKGGMYELFPLTLSLVILYPLLVATVYMLERAALWLTRL
;
A
#
# COMPACT_ATOMS: atom_id res chain seq x y z
N LEU A 1 5.30 5.17 -9.17
CA LEU A 1 6.16 3.98 -8.98
C LEU A 1 5.35 2.69 -8.97
N LEU A 2 4.28 2.56 -8.17
CA LEU A 2 3.50 1.31 -8.08
C LEU A 2 2.67 0.97 -9.33
N TYR A 3 2.06 1.93 -10.04
CA TYR A 3 1.30 1.63 -11.28
C TYR A 3 2.17 1.51 -12.53
N ARG A 4 3.27 2.28 -12.58
CA ARG A 4 4.35 2.05 -13.53
C ARG A 4 5.12 0.77 -13.23
N SER A 5 4.76 0.06 -12.16
CA SER A 5 5.53 -1.10 -11.78
C SER A 5 5.36 -2.23 -12.80
N ASN A 6 4.22 -2.29 -13.50
CA ASN A 6 4.00 -3.20 -14.61
C ASN A 6 4.01 -2.43 -15.96
N PRO A 7 5.13 -2.38 -16.69
CA PRO A 7 5.20 -1.72 -18.00
C PRO A 7 4.62 -2.57 -19.13
N LEU A 8 4.38 -3.86 -18.89
CA LEU A 8 3.91 -4.81 -19.90
C LEU A 8 2.38 -4.80 -19.98
N ARG A 9 1.71 -4.45 -18.89
CA ARG A 9 0.25 -4.51 -18.77
C ARG A 9 -0.31 -3.44 -17.84
N ARG A 10 -1.46 -2.87 -18.21
CA ARG A 10 -2.22 -1.96 -17.34
C ARG A 10 -3.20 -2.72 -16.46
N LEU A 11 -3.27 -2.36 -15.19
CA LEU A 11 -4.31 -2.87 -14.28
C LEU A 11 -5.62 -2.09 -14.51
N PRO A 12 -6.79 -2.76 -14.53
CA PRO A 12 -8.08 -2.08 -14.67
C PRO A 12 -8.36 -1.09 -13.54
N ALA A 13 -8.79 0.12 -13.90
CA ALA A 13 -9.05 1.20 -12.94
C ALA A 13 -10.15 0.86 -11.92
N SER A 14 -11.17 0.11 -12.32
CA SER A 14 -12.25 -0.31 -11.42
C SER A 14 -11.73 -1.14 -10.24
N ARG A 15 -10.86 -2.10 -10.54
CA ARG A 15 -10.27 -3.04 -9.58
C ARG A 15 -9.30 -2.37 -8.63
N VAL A 16 -8.47 -1.52 -9.20
CA VAL A 16 -7.62 -0.55 -8.53
C VAL A 16 -8.41 0.26 -7.49
N THR A 17 -9.54 0.84 -7.90
CA THR A 17 -10.42 1.62 -7.03
C THR A 17 -11.06 0.75 -5.96
N ILE A 18 -11.51 -0.46 -6.29
CA ILE A 18 -12.05 -1.42 -5.32
C ILE A 18 -11.01 -1.76 -4.26
N SER A 19 -9.78 -2.15 -4.65
CA SER A 19 -8.70 -2.47 -3.70
C SER A 19 -8.42 -1.30 -2.76
N PHE A 20 -8.39 -0.09 -3.31
CA PHE A 20 -8.20 1.14 -2.54
C PHE A 20 -9.33 1.37 -1.53
N VAL A 21 -10.60 1.30 -1.97
CA VAL A 21 -11.78 1.51 -1.10
C VAL A 21 -11.88 0.43 -0.04
N VAL A 22 -11.60 -0.83 -0.38
CA VAL A 22 -11.52 -1.93 0.59
C VAL A 22 -10.45 -1.63 1.65
N GLY A 23 -9.30 -1.09 1.24
CA GLY A 23 -8.27 -0.60 2.16
C GLY A 23 -8.77 0.47 3.12
N MET A 24 -9.50 1.47 2.62
CA MET A 24 -10.12 2.49 3.47
C MET A 24 -11.11 1.89 4.47
N LEU A 25 -11.96 0.96 4.01
CA LEU A 25 -12.96 0.31 4.85
C LEU A 25 -12.34 -0.66 5.87
N ALA A 26 -11.13 -1.16 5.62
CA ALA A 26 -10.41 -2.06 6.51
C ALA A 26 -10.16 -1.46 7.90
N VAL A 27 -10.19 -0.13 8.02
CA VAL A 27 -10.06 0.49 9.34
C VAL A 27 -11.24 0.22 10.27
N ILE A 28 -12.45 0.03 9.73
CA ILE A 28 -13.65 -0.20 10.54
C ILE A 28 -13.48 -1.45 11.41
N PRO A 29 -13.17 -2.64 10.85
CA PRO A 29 -12.91 -3.83 11.67
C PRO A 29 -11.70 -3.66 12.60
N VAL A 30 -10.63 -2.97 12.19
CA VAL A 30 -9.49 -2.68 13.09
C VAL A 30 -9.95 -1.91 14.33
N LEU A 31 -10.74 -0.84 14.15
CA LEU A 31 -11.23 -0.02 15.26
C LEU A 31 -12.18 -0.80 16.15
N LEU A 32 -13.04 -1.65 15.59
CA LEU A 32 -13.93 -2.51 16.37
C LEU A 32 -13.13 -3.50 17.23
N ILE A 33 -12.09 -4.15 16.66
CA ILE A 33 -11.21 -5.06 17.41
C ILE A 33 -10.48 -4.31 18.53
N LYS A 34 -9.87 -3.16 18.23
CA LYS A 34 -9.13 -2.35 19.21
C LYS A 34 -10.03 -1.81 20.32
N ARG A 35 -11.30 -1.52 20.05
CA ARG A 35 -12.28 -1.10 21.07
C ARG A 35 -12.79 -2.26 21.92
N ALA A 36 -12.92 -3.45 21.35
CA ALA A 36 -13.42 -4.62 22.05
C ALA A 36 -12.37 -5.26 22.96
N LEU A 37 -11.09 -5.11 22.62
CA LEU A 37 -9.97 -5.67 23.38
C LEU A 37 -9.31 -4.58 24.24
N PRO A 38 -9.11 -4.79 25.56
CA PRO A 38 -8.42 -3.84 26.43
C PRO A 38 -6.90 -3.90 26.18
N LEU A 39 -6.47 -3.44 25.00
CA LEU A 39 -5.07 -3.45 24.61
C LEU A 39 -4.34 -2.26 25.26
N PRO A 40 -3.10 -2.46 25.73
CA PRO A 40 -2.24 -1.36 26.16
C PRO A 40 -2.13 -0.28 25.09
N GLU A 41 -2.21 0.98 25.50
CA GLU A 41 -1.98 2.14 24.65
C GLU A 41 -0.59 2.75 24.91
N GLY A 42 -0.10 3.57 23.97
CA GLY A 42 1.19 4.24 24.07
C GLY A 42 2.33 3.53 23.32
N PRO A 43 3.51 4.16 23.21
CA PRO A 43 4.63 3.62 22.44
C PRO A 43 5.30 2.45 23.15
N SER A 44 5.20 1.25 22.60
CA SER A 44 5.84 0.04 23.12
C SER A 44 6.07 -0.99 22.01
N LEU A 45 6.85 -2.02 22.31
CA LEU A 45 7.01 -3.18 21.42
C LEU A 45 5.66 -3.88 21.16
N PHE A 46 4.86 -4.03 22.21
CA PHE A 46 3.55 -4.66 22.12
C PHE A 46 2.62 -3.86 21.21
N THR A 47 2.54 -2.55 21.39
CA THR A 47 1.67 -1.71 20.55
C THR A 47 2.15 -1.65 19.11
N SER A 48 3.46 -1.65 18.89
CA SER A 48 4.03 -1.60 17.53
C SER A 48 3.78 -2.89 16.74
N PHE A 49 4.04 -4.06 17.33
CA PHE A 49 3.97 -5.34 16.60
C PHE A 49 2.63 -6.07 16.76
N VAL A 50 1.92 -5.92 17.87
CA VAL A 50 0.67 -6.65 18.14
C VAL A 50 -0.53 -5.74 17.86
N SER A 51 -0.66 -4.63 18.58
CA SER A 51 -1.83 -3.76 18.47
C SER A 51 -1.93 -3.10 17.09
N ALA A 52 -0.84 -2.55 16.58
CA ALA A 52 -0.76 -2.02 15.23
C ALA A 52 -0.45 -3.14 14.23
N GLY A 53 0.76 -3.69 14.23
CA GLY A 53 1.21 -4.68 13.24
C GLY A 53 0.24 -5.85 13.06
N MET A 54 0.07 -6.71 14.06
CA MET A 54 -0.69 -7.96 13.91
C MET A 54 -2.17 -7.72 13.59
N ILE A 55 -2.83 -6.80 14.27
CA ILE A 55 -4.27 -6.55 14.08
C ILE A 55 -4.52 -5.85 12.74
N GLU A 56 -3.78 -4.79 12.43
CA GLU A 56 -4.01 -4.03 11.20
C GLU A 56 -3.66 -4.85 9.97
N GLU A 57 -2.47 -5.47 9.96
CA GLU A 57 -2.07 -6.34 8.86
C GLU A 57 -2.98 -7.56 8.76
N GLY A 58 -3.44 -8.12 9.89
CA GLY A 58 -4.34 -9.27 9.88
C GLY A 58 -5.67 -8.97 9.18
N VAL A 59 -6.25 -7.80 9.49
CA VAL A 59 -7.48 -7.34 8.83
C VAL A 59 -7.25 -7.07 7.34
N LYS A 60 -6.16 -6.38 6.98
CA LYS A 60 -5.82 -6.13 5.57
C LYS A 60 -5.62 -7.44 4.80
N PHE A 61 -4.93 -8.42 5.38
CA PHE A 61 -4.75 -9.74 4.78
C PHE A 61 -6.08 -10.46 4.58
N ALA A 62 -6.98 -10.42 5.57
CA ALA A 62 -8.30 -11.02 5.45
C ALA A 62 -9.11 -10.38 4.31
N LEU A 63 -9.13 -9.05 4.23
CA LEU A 63 -9.87 -8.33 3.19
C LEU A 63 -9.21 -8.46 1.81
N MET A 64 -7.88 -8.45 1.73
CA MET A 64 -7.16 -8.83 0.52
C MET A 64 -7.57 -10.23 0.08
N ALA A 65 -7.62 -11.19 1.00
CA ALA A 65 -7.96 -12.56 0.69
C ALA A 65 -9.37 -12.68 0.09
N VAL A 66 -10.34 -11.99 0.69
CA VAL A 66 -11.70 -11.89 0.14
C VAL A 66 -11.69 -11.24 -1.25
N THR A 67 -10.91 -10.16 -1.43
CA THR A 67 -10.81 -9.41 -2.69
C THR A 67 -10.16 -10.21 -3.81
N ILE A 68 -9.12 -10.98 -3.51
CA ILE A 68 -8.31 -11.72 -4.48
C ILE A 68 -8.88 -13.11 -4.81
N TRP A 69 -9.42 -13.82 -3.81
CA TRP A 69 -9.89 -15.21 -3.99
C TRP A 69 -11.40 -15.35 -4.06
N ARG A 70 -12.18 -14.41 -3.52
CA ARG A 70 -13.65 -14.53 -3.45
C ARG A 70 -14.37 -13.65 -4.45
N PHE A 71 -13.91 -12.43 -4.67
CA PHE A 71 -14.33 -11.65 -5.82
C PHE A 71 -13.60 -12.16 -7.07
N PRO A 72 -14.28 -12.28 -8.22
CA PRO A 72 -13.59 -12.53 -9.47
C PRO A 72 -12.79 -11.28 -9.78
N PHE A 73 -11.52 -11.28 -9.38
CA PHE A 73 -10.45 -10.53 -10.03
C PHE A 73 -9.89 -11.45 -11.13
N PRO A 74 -10.57 -11.62 -12.30
CA PRO A 74 -10.13 -12.55 -13.33
C PRO A 74 -8.83 -12.13 -14.04
N ASP A 75 -8.19 -11.03 -13.65
CA ASP A 75 -7.02 -10.51 -14.34
C ASP A 75 -5.77 -10.51 -13.45
N LEU A 76 -5.72 -11.36 -12.42
CA LEU A 76 -4.45 -11.65 -11.77
C LEU A 76 -3.68 -12.64 -12.65
N ALA A 77 -2.70 -12.12 -13.36
CA ALA A 77 -1.92 -12.89 -14.33
C ALA A 77 -0.53 -13.25 -13.82
N GLU A 78 0.02 -12.44 -12.91
CA GLU A 78 1.37 -12.62 -12.38
C GLU A 78 1.52 -12.18 -10.91
N PRO A 79 2.55 -12.65 -10.18
CA PRO A 79 2.79 -12.26 -8.78
C PRO A 79 2.88 -10.75 -8.55
N LEU A 80 3.39 -10.00 -9.54
CA LEU A 80 3.49 -8.55 -9.47
C LEU A 80 2.11 -7.88 -9.35
N ASP A 81 1.08 -8.40 -10.01
CA ASP A 81 -0.29 -7.85 -9.92
C ASP A 81 -0.78 -7.89 -8.46
N VAL A 82 -0.53 -9.00 -7.76
CA VAL A 82 -0.90 -9.18 -6.34
C VAL A 82 -0.15 -8.19 -5.46
N ALA A 83 1.16 -8.01 -5.68
CA ALA A 83 1.96 -7.02 -4.95
C ALA A 83 1.42 -5.59 -5.14
N ILE A 84 1.01 -5.23 -6.35
CA ILE A 84 0.45 -3.91 -6.65
C ILE A 84 -0.91 -3.73 -5.98
N TYR A 85 -1.85 -4.66 -6.17
CA TYR A 85 -3.18 -4.56 -5.57
C TYR A 85 -3.15 -4.55 -4.05
N PHE A 86 -2.27 -5.33 -3.44
CA PHE A 86 -2.13 -5.32 -2.00
C PHE A 86 -1.53 -4.01 -1.49
N GLY A 87 -0.49 -3.49 -2.15
CA GLY A 87 0.04 -2.16 -1.88
C GLY A 87 -1.01 -1.05 -1.99
N ILE A 88 -1.91 -1.11 -2.99
CA ILE A 88 -3.00 -0.14 -3.16
C ILE A 88 -4.02 -0.22 -2.00
N LEU A 89 -4.35 -1.43 -1.56
CA LEU A 89 -5.17 -1.63 -0.36
C LEU A 89 -4.50 -0.99 0.86
N GLY A 90 -3.19 -1.18 1.01
CA GLY A 90 -2.38 -0.51 2.02
C GLY A 90 -2.47 1.01 1.98
N VAL A 91 -2.40 1.61 0.78
CA VAL A 91 -2.57 3.07 0.61
C VAL A 91 -3.95 3.53 1.06
N GLY A 92 -5.01 2.80 0.70
CA GLY A 92 -6.36 3.10 1.15
C GLY A 92 -6.48 3.10 2.68
N PHE A 93 -5.87 2.11 3.33
CA PHE A 93 -5.81 2.03 4.80
C PHE A 93 -5.02 3.19 5.41
N GLY A 94 -3.83 3.46 4.88
CA GLY A 94 -2.94 4.52 5.35
C GLY A 94 -3.56 5.91 5.29
N ILE A 95 -4.37 6.20 4.26
CA ILE A 95 -5.08 7.48 4.16
C ILE A 95 -5.95 7.72 5.39
N TYR A 96 -6.75 6.74 5.78
CA TYR A 96 -7.59 6.90 6.98
C TYR A 96 -6.72 7.11 8.22
N GLU A 97 -5.68 6.29 8.38
CA GLU A 97 -4.82 6.34 9.56
C GLU A 97 -4.19 7.73 9.70
N ASP A 98 -3.62 8.25 8.62
CA ASP A 98 -3.00 9.57 8.55
C ASP A 98 -3.99 10.68 8.91
N PHE A 99 -5.23 10.62 8.41
CA PHE A 99 -6.30 11.54 8.81
C PHE A 99 -6.64 11.44 10.30
N SER A 100 -6.78 10.21 10.80
CA SER A 100 -7.09 9.98 12.22
C SER A 100 -6.00 10.55 13.12
N TYR A 101 -4.72 10.35 12.78
CA TYR A 101 -3.60 10.92 13.53
C TYR A 101 -3.54 12.45 13.45
N LEU A 102 -3.80 13.02 12.27
CA LEU A 102 -3.88 14.47 12.10
C LEU A 102 -4.95 15.07 13.01
N PHE A 103 -6.19 14.58 12.92
CA PHE A 103 -7.29 15.15 13.71
C PHE A 103 -7.17 14.82 15.20
N SER A 104 -6.78 13.61 15.61
CA SER A 104 -6.66 13.28 17.03
C SER A 104 -5.47 13.94 17.72
N GLY A 105 -4.34 14.07 17.02
CA GLY A 105 -3.09 14.58 17.60
C GLY A 105 -2.92 16.10 17.52
N THR A 106 -3.53 16.76 16.53
CA THR A 106 -3.31 18.20 16.30
C THR A 106 -4.53 19.09 16.60
N TYR A 107 -5.75 18.54 16.61
CA TYR A 107 -6.98 19.33 16.78
C TYR A 107 -7.09 20.00 18.16
N SER A 108 -6.71 19.31 19.24
CA SER A 108 -6.74 19.85 20.60
C SER A 108 -5.74 20.99 20.78
N VAL A 109 -4.52 20.82 20.24
CA VAL A 109 -3.46 21.84 20.24
C VAL A 109 -3.84 23.05 19.40
N TRP A 110 -4.44 22.80 18.23
CA TRP A 110 -4.98 23.83 17.35
C TRP A 110 -6.07 24.66 18.04
N LYS A 111 -7.05 24.01 18.68
CA LYS A 111 -8.11 24.66 19.45
C LYS A 111 -7.57 25.48 20.62
N ALA A 112 -6.45 25.06 21.23
CA ALA A 112 -5.81 25.77 22.32
C ALA A 112 -5.07 27.05 21.87
N GLY A 113 -4.86 27.26 20.56
CA GLY A 113 -4.23 28.46 20.02
C GLY A 113 -2.71 28.54 20.17
N ASP A 114 -2.05 27.47 20.66
CA ASP A 114 -0.58 27.40 20.74
C ASP A 114 0.00 27.03 19.35
N ILE A 115 0.28 28.07 18.58
CA ILE A 115 0.86 27.97 17.24
C ILE A 115 2.21 27.22 17.26
N GLY A 116 3.03 27.43 18.30
CA GLY A 116 4.35 26.79 18.41
C GLY A 116 4.25 25.29 18.64
N GLN A 117 3.36 24.85 19.52
CA GLN A 117 3.11 23.43 19.76
C GLN A 117 2.41 22.76 18.57
N PHE A 118 1.48 23.47 17.91
CA PHE A 118 0.85 22.99 16.68
C PHE A 118 1.87 22.74 15.58
N HIS A 119 2.80 23.69 15.33
CA HIS A 119 3.86 23.51 14.34
C HIS A 119 4.76 22.31 14.64
N ARG A 120 5.13 22.07 15.90
CA ARG A 120 5.94 20.91 16.29
C ARG A 120 5.18 19.59 16.10
N ALA A 121 3.94 19.52 16.55
CA ALA A 121 3.09 18.33 16.37
C ALA A 121 2.88 18.02 14.88
N LEU A 122 2.61 19.06 14.08
CA LEU A 122 2.47 18.94 12.63
C LEU A 122 3.79 18.49 11.98
N GLN A 123 4.95 19.03 12.37
CA GLN A 123 6.24 18.61 11.81
C GLN A 123 6.55 17.13 12.10
N VAL A 124 6.31 16.66 13.32
CA VAL A 124 6.52 15.25 13.69
C VAL A 124 5.59 14.34 12.89
N LEU A 125 4.30 14.70 12.82
CA LEU A 125 3.31 13.97 12.04
C LEU A 125 3.68 13.96 10.55
N VAL A 126 4.03 15.14 10.00
CA VAL A 126 4.46 15.33 8.61
C VAL A 126 5.66 14.42 8.33
N MET A 127 6.68 14.40 9.18
CA MET A 127 7.84 13.54 8.94
C MET A 127 7.51 12.05 9.07
N ALA A 128 6.70 11.66 10.06
CA ALA A 128 6.35 10.26 10.30
C ALA A 128 5.44 9.68 9.21
N ARG A 129 4.56 10.49 8.60
CA ARG A 129 3.60 10.02 7.58
C ARG A 129 3.90 10.48 6.16
N ALA A 130 4.99 11.23 5.94
CA ALA A 130 5.42 11.69 4.60
C ALA A 130 5.78 10.52 3.69
N PHE A 131 6.06 9.37 4.29
CA PHE A 131 6.30 8.14 3.60
C PHE A 131 5.06 7.24 3.67
N PRO A 132 4.53 6.76 2.53
CA PRO A 132 3.37 5.88 2.51
C PRO A 132 3.77 4.46 2.93
N GLY A 133 4.22 4.24 4.18
CA GLY A 133 4.79 2.97 4.67
C GLY A 133 3.93 1.76 4.32
N HIS A 134 2.62 1.88 4.51
CA HIS A 134 1.63 0.85 4.17
C HIS A 134 1.74 0.36 2.72
N ILE A 135 2.03 1.23 1.75
CA ILE A 135 2.20 0.78 0.36
C ILE A 135 3.33 -0.24 0.22
N LEU A 136 4.42 -0.06 0.97
CA LEU A 136 5.60 -0.93 0.88
C LEU A 136 5.47 -2.16 1.74
N PHE A 137 4.90 -2.06 2.94
CA PHE A 137 4.68 -3.24 3.79
C PHE A 137 3.78 -4.24 3.06
N ASP A 138 2.65 -3.73 2.55
CA ASP A 138 1.65 -4.54 1.86
C ASP A 138 2.17 -5.01 0.49
N SER A 139 2.87 -4.19 -0.29
CA SER A 139 3.40 -4.66 -1.59
C SER A 139 4.55 -5.66 -1.47
N LEU A 140 5.46 -5.50 -0.50
CA LEU A 140 6.53 -6.46 -0.24
C LEU A 140 5.97 -7.80 0.21
N ALA A 141 5.00 -7.80 1.12
CA ALA A 141 4.26 -8.99 1.50
C ALA A 141 3.47 -9.58 0.32
N GLY A 142 2.90 -8.73 -0.52
CA GLY A 142 2.13 -9.11 -1.70
C GLY A 142 2.93 -9.87 -2.75
N PHE A 143 4.26 -9.71 -2.85
CA PHE A 143 5.08 -10.59 -3.68
C PHE A 143 5.04 -12.05 -3.22
N LEU A 144 5.08 -12.29 -1.90
CA LEU A 144 5.00 -13.64 -1.32
C LEU A 144 3.60 -14.23 -1.50
N VAL A 145 2.55 -13.42 -1.32
CA VAL A 145 1.16 -13.82 -1.59
C VAL A 145 0.97 -14.17 -3.07
N GLY A 146 1.53 -13.35 -3.95
CA GLY A 146 1.55 -13.58 -5.40
C GLY A 146 2.21 -14.92 -5.71
N HIS A 147 3.40 -15.18 -5.17
CA HIS A 147 4.05 -16.49 -5.29
C HIS A 147 3.17 -17.64 -4.79
N ALA A 148 2.53 -17.49 -3.62
CA ALA A 148 1.65 -18.51 -3.06
C ALA A 148 0.45 -18.85 -3.96
N ARG A 149 -0.17 -17.83 -4.58
CA ARG A 149 -1.36 -17.99 -5.42
C ARG A 149 -1.12 -18.88 -6.64
N PHE A 150 0.04 -18.75 -7.28
CA PHE A 150 0.38 -19.51 -8.49
C PHE A 150 1.02 -20.88 -8.19
N ARG A 151 1.15 -21.29 -6.92
CA ARG A 151 1.55 -22.66 -6.57
C ARG A 151 0.35 -23.60 -6.56
N ALA A 152 0.56 -24.82 -7.06
CA ALA A 152 -0.42 -25.91 -7.00
C ALA A 152 -0.47 -26.59 -5.62
N ASP A 153 0.66 -26.65 -4.91
CA ASP A 153 0.74 -27.27 -3.59
C ASP A 153 0.12 -26.39 -2.49
N ASN A 154 -0.87 -26.94 -1.80
CA ASN A 154 -1.58 -26.26 -0.72
C ASN A 154 -0.69 -26.04 0.51
N GLY A 155 0.22 -26.97 0.83
CA GLY A 155 1.13 -26.84 1.97
C GLY A 155 2.07 -25.64 1.79
N ALA A 156 2.73 -25.58 0.63
CA ALA A 156 3.55 -24.44 0.23
C ALA A 156 2.74 -23.14 0.18
N ARG A 157 1.50 -23.16 -0.31
CA ARG A 157 0.64 -21.95 -0.35
C ARG A 157 0.41 -21.38 1.05
N VAL A 158 0.03 -22.20 2.02
CA VAL A 158 -0.19 -21.75 3.40
C VAL A 158 1.11 -21.20 3.99
N TRP A 159 2.24 -21.90 3.79
CA TRP A 159 3.54 -21.44 4.25
C TRP A 159 3.88 -20.03 3.72
N TRP A 160 3.76 -19.82 2.41
CA TRP A 160 4.07 -18.52 1.80
C TRP A 160 3.15 -17.40 2.27
N ILE A 161 1.86 -17.67 2.47
CA ILE A 161 0.91 -16.68 3.02
C ILE A 161 1.28 -16.33 4.47
N THR A 162 1.64 -17.32 5.29
CA THR A 162 2.11 -17.08 6.66
C THR A 162 3.39 -16.24 6.67
N CYS A 163 4.37 -16.57 5.82
CA CYS A 163 5.58 -15.75 5.69
C CYS A 163 5.27 -14.33 5.24
N ALA A 164 4.34 -14.14 4.30
CA ALA A 164 3.91 -12.83 3.85
C ALA A 164 3.31 -12.01 5.00
N PHE A 165 2.44 -12.64 5.80
CA PHE A 165 1.81 -12.00 6.96
C PHE A 165 2.85 -11.59 8.01
N LEU A 166 3.73 -12.51 8.39
CA LEU A 166 4.80 -12.22 9.35
C LEU A 166 5.75 -11.13 8.84
N LEU A 167 6.03 -11.11 7.53
CA LEU A 167 6.81 -10.05 6.91
C LEU A 167 6.10 -8.69 7.04
N ALA A 168 4.81 -8.60 6.70
CA ALA A 168 4.05 -7.36 6.83
C ALA A 168 4.06 -6.83 8.28
N VAL A 169 3.79 -7.71 9.26
CA VAL A 169 3.81 -7.37 10.70
C VAL A 169 5.21 -6.90 11.13
N ALA A 170 6.25 -7.61 10.69
CA ALA A 170 7.63 -7.24 11.01
C ALA A 170 8.00 -5.87 10.42
N LEU A 171 7.62 -5.62 9.17
CA LEU A 171 7.91 -4.35 8.48
C LEU A 171 7.17 -3.18 9.14
N HIS A 172 5.88 -3.33 9.35
CA HIS A 172 5.05 -2.30 9.97
C HIS A 172 5.45 -2.03 11.42
N GLY A 173 5.60 -3.06 12.25
CA GLY A 173 6.02 -2.88 13.64
C GLY A 173 7.42 -2.27 13.77
N SER A 174 8.36 -2.62 12.89
CA SER A 174 9.69 -1.98 12.84
C SER A 174 9.59 -0.50 12.47
N PHE A 175 8.75 -0.16 11.48
CA PHE A 175 8.50 1.22 11.12
C PHE A 175 7.98 2.03 12.31
N ASN A 176 6.98 1.51 13.03
CA ASN A 176 6.42 2.19 14.20
C ASN A 176 7.47 2.46 15.28
N LEU A 177 8.33 1.48 15.58
CA LEU A 177 9.42 1.68 16.54
C LEU A 177 10.46 2.69 16.07
N ILE A 178 10.86 2.64 14.80
CA ILE A 178 11.86 3.57 14.25
C ILE A 178 11.29 4.98 14.20
N ALA A 179 10.02 5.15 13.84
CA ALA A 179 9.34 6.44 13.81
C ALA A 179 9.25 7.07 15.21
N VAL A 180 9.06 6.26 16.26
CA VAL A 180 8.97 6.74 17.64
C VAL A 180 10.34 6.96 18.28
N HIS A 181 11.30 6.04 18.08
CA HIS A 181 12.54 5.99 18.85
C HIS A 181 13.82 6.22 18.04
N GLY A 182 13.78 5.98 16.72
CA GLY A 182 14.97 5.99 15.87
C GLY A 182 15.36 7.38 15.37
N GLY A 183 14.40 8.30 15.25
CA GLY A 183 14.63 9.61 14.64
C GLY A 183 14.78 9.54 13.12
N SER A 184 15.07 10.68 12.49
CA SER A 184 14.93 10.85 11.04
C SER A 184 15.90 10.02 10.21
N ILE A 185 17.17 9.87 10.64
CA ILE A 185 18.19 9.16 9.85
C ILE A 185 17.87 7.65 9.75
N PRO A 186 17.60 6.93 10.86
CA PRO A 186 17.16 5.54 10.79
C PRO A 186 15.85 5.36 10.01
N LEU A 187 14.89 6.27 10.17
CA LEU A 187 13.62 6.21 9.43
C LEU A 187 13.83 6.32 7.92
N LEU A 188 14.62 7.30 7.47
CA LEU A 188 14.94 7.48 6.05
C LEU A 188 15.76 6.31 5.49
N THR A 189 16.70 5.78 6.27
CA THR A 189 17.47 4.57 5.90
C THR A 189 16.55 3.37 5.72
N TYR A 190 15.65 3.15 6.67
CA TYR A 190 14.68 2.06 6.64
C TYR A 190 13.79 2.16 5.39
N VAL A 191 13.23 3.35 5.15
CA VAL A 191 12.46 3.67 3.94
C VAL A 191 13.24 3.37 2.66
N ALA A 192 14.50 3.82 2.57
CA ALA A 192 15.34 3.59 1.39
C ALA A 192 15.58 2.09 1.14
N VAL A 193 15.78 1.30 2.20
CA VAL A 193 15.91 -0.16 2.12
C VAL A 193 14.63 -0.80 1.57
N LEU A 194 13.44 -0.39 2.07
CA LEU A 194 12.17 -0.94 1.58
C LEU A 194 11.91 -0.59 0.12
N VAL A 195 12.21 0.65 -0.30
CA VAL A 195 12.10 1.07 -1.71
C VAL A 195 13.05 0.24 -2.57
N GLY A 196 14.31 0.07 -2.14
CA GLY A 196 15.30 -0.75 -2.84
C GLY A 196 14.86 -2.20 -2.98
N ALA A 197 14.33 -2.79 -1.90
CA ALA A 197 13.79 -4.15 -1.90
C ALA A 197 12.61 -4.29 -2.87
N PHE A 198 11.66 -3.35 -2.86
CA PHE A 198 10.53 -3.34 -3.78
C PHE A 198 11.00 -3.27 -5.24
N LEU A 199 11.93 -2.35 -5.56
CA LEU A 199 12.46 -2.20 -6.91
C LEU A 199 13.21 -3.45 -7.38
N HIS A 200 13.96 -4.09 -6.48
CA HIS A 200 14.67 -5.34 -6.77
C HIS A 200 13.70 -6.49 -7.08
N LEU A 201 12.71 -6.72 -6.20
CA LEU A 201 11.71 -7.78 -6.39
C LEU A 201 10.86 -7.54 -7.63
N ARG A 202 10.46 -6.28 -7.86
CA ARG A 202 9.77 -5.87 -9.08
C ARG A 202 10.58 -6.24 -10.32
N ARG A 203 11.88 -5.93 -10.35
CA ARG A 203 12.73 -6.25 -11.51
C ARG A 203 12.70 -7.75 -11.81
N ARG A 204 12.88 -8.59 -10.79
CA ARG A 204 12.82 -10.06 -10.93
C ARG A 204 11.44 -10.57 -11.35
N ALA A 205 10.37 -9.98 -10.83
CA ALA A 205 9.01 -10.34 -11.23
C ALA A 205 8.77 -10.03 -12.72
N LEU A 206 9.30 -8.90 -13.22
CA LEU A 206 9.21 -8.55 -14.65
C LEU A 206 10.05 -9.45 -15.56
N GLU A 207 11.23 -9.87 -15.11
CA GLU A 207 12.08 -10.84 -15.83
C GLU A 207 11.39 -12.21 -15.99
N SER A 208 10.49 -12.55 -15.07
CA SER A 208 9.70 -13.79 -15.07
C SER A 208 8.23 -13.57 -15.43
N SER A 209 7.92 -12.46 -16.11
CA SER A 209 6.55 -12.10 -16.47
C SER A 209 6.02 -12.98 -17.62
N PRO A 210 4.81 -13.56 -17.50
CA PRO A 210 4.15 -14.24 -18.62
C PRO A 210 3.93 -13.32 -19.82
N PHE A 211 3.79 -12.01 -19.61
CA PHE A 211 3.64 -11.04 -20.70
C PHE A 211 4.94 -10.86 -21.48
N ALA A 212 6.09 -10.82 -20.79
CA ALA A 212 7.40 -10.76 -21.44
C ALA A 212 7.63 -12.03 -22.27
N ALA A 213 7.32 -13.19 -21.70
CA ALA A 213 7.38 -14.47 -22.39
C ALA A 213 6.44 -14.55 -23.60
N THR A 214 5.22 -14.01 -23.49
CA THR A 214 4.25 -13.94 -24.59
C THR A 214 4.81 -13.10 -25.74
N ILE A 215 5.42 -11.95 -25.45
CA ILE A 215 6.06 -11.11 -26.47
C ILE A 215 7.20 -11.85 -27.16
N ALA A 216 8.07 -12.53 -26.40
CA ALA A 216 9.17 -13.32 -26.95
C ALA A 216 8.66 -14.45 -27.86
N TYR A 217 7.62 -15.16 -27.42
CA TYR A 217 6.96 -16.21 -28.20
C TYR A 217 6.45 -15.70 -29.55
N ILE A 218 5.76 -14.55 -29.57
CA ILE A 218 5.21 -13.96 -30.80
C ILE A 218 6.30 -13.47 -31.74
N LYS A 219 7.46 -13.04 -31.21
CA LYS A 219 8.64 -12.69 -32.01
C LYS A 219 9.37 -13.90 -32.58
N GLY A 220 8.92 -15.12 -32.31
CA GLY A 220 9.55 -16.36 -32.75
C GLY A 220 10.81 -16.72 -31.94
N GLU A 221 11.01 -16.11 -30.78
CA GLU A 221 12.11 -16.47 -29.89
C GLU A 221 11.79 -17.80 -29.20
N LYS A 222 12.79 -18.68 -29.06
CA LYS A 222 12.62 -19.92 -28.29
C LYS A 222 12.47 -19.58 -26.81
N HIS A 223 11.31 -19.91 -26.25
CA HIS A 223 11.03 -19.74 -24.84
C HIS A 223 10.46 -21.04 -24.26
N ASP A 224 10.98 -21.45 -23.09
CA ASP A 224 10.44 -22.60 -22.35
C ASP A 224 9.19 -22.15 -21.60
N TRP A 225 8.01 -22.60 -22.04
CA TRP A 225 6.74 -22.11 -21.53
C TRP A 225 6.40 -22.76 -20.18
N ARG A 226 6.45 -21.96 -19.11
CA ARG A 226 6.30 -22.43 -17.72
C ARG A 226 5.09 -21.84 -17.00
N TYR A 227 4.21 -21.15 -17.72
CA TYR A 227 3.06 -20.43 -17.17
C TYR A 227 1.79 -21.26 -17.22
N GLN A 228 0.84 -20.97 -16.34
CA GLN A 228 -0.40 -21.75 -16.19
C GLN A 228 -1.32 -21.66 -17.41
N HIS A 229 -1.33 -20.51 -18.10
CA HIS A 229 -2.20 -20.25 -19.25
C HIS A 229 -1.42 -20.32 -20.57
N ALA A 230 -2.11 -20.53 -21.69
CA ALA A 230 -1.49 -20.51 -23.01
C ALA A 230 -1.08 -19.07 -23.41
N PRO A 231 -0.09 -18.88 -24.31
CA PRO A 231 0.31 -17.54 -24.77
C PRO A 231 -0.86 -16.71 -25.33
N ALA A 232 -1.82 -17.38 -25.99
CA ALA A 232 -3.02 -16.75 -26.53
C ALA A 232 -3.91 -16.13 -25.45
N GLU A 233 -4.02 -16.72 -24.26
CA GLU A 233 -4.84 -16.17 -23.19
C GLU A 233 -4.23 -14.86 -22.65
N TYR A 234 -2.90 -14.79 -22.55
CA TYR A 234 -2.22 -13.57 -22.13
C TYR A 234 -2.31 -12.43 -23.16
N LEU A 235 -2.42 -12.76 -24.46
CA LEU A 235 -2.65 -11.76 -25.51
C LEU A 235 -3.95 -10.98 -25.33
N PHE A 236 -4.97 -11.65 -24.82
CA PHE A 236 -6.29 -11.08 -24.57
C PHE A 236 -6.50 -10.68 -23.11
N ALA A 237 -5.47 -10.76 -22.27
CA ALA A 237 -5.56 -10.32 -20.89
C ALA A 237 -5.84 -8.82 -20.82
N ASP A 238 -6.79 -8.45 -19.96
CA ASP A 238 -7.23 -7.07 -19.81
C ASP A 238 -6.06 -6.13 -19.51
N GLY A 239 -5.96 -5.07 -20.31
CA GLY A 239 -4.92 -4.05 -20.20
C GLY A 239 -3.55 -4.42 -20.80
N PHE A 240 -3.34 -5.65 -21.27
CA PHE A 240 -2.21 -5.98 -22.14
C PHE A 240 -2.40 -5.36 -23.52
N SER A 241 -1.32 -5.04 -24.23
CA SER A 241 -1.42 -4.61 -25.63
C SER A 241 -0.20 -5.02 -26.42
N TRP A 242 -0.43 -5.76 -27.48
CA TRP A 242 0.56 -6.16 -28.47
C TRP A 242 -0.06 -6.01 -29.88
N PRO A 243 0.68 -5.54 -30.91
CA PRO A 243 2.08 -5.08 -30.92
C PRO A 243 2.30 -3.65 -30.41
N GLY A 244 1.32 -3.07 -29.70
CA GLY A 244 1.40 -1.71 -29.16
C GLY A 244 2.62 -1.45 -28.27
N SER A 245 3.08 -0.20 -28.24
CA SER A 245 4.18 0.23 -27.37
C SER A 245 3.84 0.04 -25.89
N PRO A 246 4.86 -0.12 -25.01
CA PRO A 246 4.67 -0.12 -23.56
C PRO A 246 3.79 1.06 -23.14
N LYS A 247 2.69 0.73 -22.48
CA LYS A 247 1.54 1.61 -22.33
C LYS A 247 1.76 2.62 -21.19
N GLY A 248 2.46 3.73 -21.43
CA GLY A 248 2.53 4.87 -20.48
C GLY A 248 1.25 5.71 -20.48
N GLY A 249 0.59 5.92 -19.33
CA GLY A 249 -0.71 6.59 -19.26
C GLY A 249 -1.07 7.23 -17.91
N MET A 250 -1.76 8.37 -17.97
CA MET A 250 -2.00 9.34 -16.90
C MET A 250 -2.75 8.82 -15.65
N TYR A 251 -3.44 7.68 -15.73
CA TYR A 251 -4.11 7.04 -14.59
C TYR A 251 -3.15 6.31 -13.63
N GLU A 252 -1.86 6.22 -13.99
CA GLU A 252 -0.78 5.61 -13.20
C GLU A 252 -0.42 6.37 -11.92
N LEU A 253 -0.89 7.60 -11.78
CA LEU A 253 -0.64 8.37 -10.59
C LEU A 253 -1.85 8.38 -9.67
N PHE A 254 -3.03 7.85 -10.03
CA PHE A 254 -4.24 8.12 -9.27
C PHE A 254 -4.10 7.83 -7.76
N PRO A 255 -3.66 6.66 -7.27
CA PRO A 255 -3.50 6.47 -5.81
C PRO A 255 -2.31 7.22 -5.21
N LEU A 256 -1.26 7.47 -5.99
CA LEU A 256 -0.06 8.18 -5.54
C LEU A 256 -0.29 9.69 -5.47
N THR A 257 -0.87 10.28 -6.50
CA THR A 257 -1.40 11.64 -6.55
C THR A 257 -2.54 11.79 -5.55
N LEU A 258 -3.45 10.84 -5.39
CA LEU A 258 -4.49 10.93 -4.37
C LEU A 258 -3.84 10.93 -2.98
N SER A 259 -2.92 10.00 -2.70
CA SER A 259 -2.16 9.99 -1.46
C SER A 259 -1.34 11.29 -1.28
N LEU A 260 -0.60 11.77 -2.27
CA LEU A 260 0.25 12.98 -2.16
C LEU A 260 -0.52 14.31 -2.18
N VAL A 261 -1.61 14.42 -2.95
CA VAL A 261 -2.43 15.63 -3.13
C VAL A 261 -3.49 15.73 -2.03
N ILE A 262 -4.11 14.60 -1.62
CA ILE A 262 -5.08 14.60 -0.52
C ILE A 262 -4.37 14.62 0.85
N LEU A 263 -3.23 13.95 1.04
CA LEU A 263 -2.71 13.80 2.41
C LEU A 263 -1.85 14.95 2.93
N TYR A 264 -1.06 15.70 2.15
CA TYR A 264 0.12 16.32 2.77
C TYR A 264 0.14 17.85 2.95
N PRO A 265 0.20 18.71 1.92
CA PRO A 265 0.33 20.15 2.16
C PRO A 265 -0.93 20.92 1.79
N LEU A 266 -1.60 20.56 0.70
CA LEU A 266 -2.71 21.33 0.15
C LEU A 266 -3.96 21.20 0.99
N LEU A 267 -4.37 20.00 1.40
CA LEU A 267 -5.56 19.86 2.24
C LEU A 267 -5.37 20.52 3.61
N VAL A 268 -4.23 20.28 4.25
CA VAL A 268 -3.88 20.89 5.55
C VAL A 268 -3.78 22.41 5.43
N ALA A 269 -3.10 22.93 4.39
CA ALA A 269 -3.02 24.37 4.13
C ALA A 269 -4.38 24.97 3.73
N THR A 270 -5.20 24.26 2.96
CA THR A 270 -6.54 24.72 2.58
C THR A 270 -7.45 24.79 3.79
N VAL A 271 -7.47 23.76 4.64
CA VAL A 271 -8.22 23.79 5.90
C VAL A 271 -7.73 24.92 6.80
N TYR A 272 -6.41 25.09 6.93
CA TYR A 272 -5.80 26.20 7.69
C TYR A 272 -6.18 27.58 7.13
N MET A 273 -6.11 27.79 5.82
CA MET A 273 -6.43 29.07 5.17
C MET A 273 -7.93 29.38 5.26
N LEU A 274 -8.80 28.37 5.11
CA LEU A 274 -10.25 28.52 5.25
C LEU A 274 -10.66 28.88 6.68
N GLU A 275 -10.05 28.25 7.69
CA GLU A 275 -10.30 28.59 9.09
C GLU A 275 -9.82 30.02 9.43
N ARG A 276 -8.61 30.40 8.98
CA ARG A 276 -8.10 31.78 9.15
C ARG A 276 -9.02 32.81 8.51
N ALA A 277 -9.53 32.53 7.31
CA ALA A 277 -10.48 33.39 6.63
C ALA A 277 -11.79 33.51 7.43
N ALA A 278 -12.33 32.40 7.94
CA ALA A 278 -13.53 32.40 8.77
C ALA A 278 -13.35 33.21 10.07
N LEU A 279 -12.24 33.01 10.79
CA LEU A 279 -11.93 33.74 12.02
C LEU A 279 -11.71 35.24 11.79
N TRP A 280 -11.13 35.62 10.64
CA TRP A 280 -10.98 37.02 10.24
C TRP A 280 -12.34 37.66 9.94
N LEU A 281 -13.20 36.94 9.21
CA LEU A 281 -14.57 37.39 8.89
C LEU A 281 -15.46 37.51 10.13
N THR A 282 -15.25 36.68 11.17
CA THR A 282 -16.05 36.73 12.42
C THR A 282 -15.52 37.72 13.47
N ARG A 283 -14.37 38.35 13.21
CA ARG A 283 -13.77 39.39 14.09
C ARG A 283 -13.98 40.81 13.55
N LEU A 284 -14.57 40.95 12.36
CA LEU A 284 -15.13 42.18 11.80
C LEU A 284 -16.62 42.26 12.16
#